data_AF-A0A2P5CEM9-F1
#
_entry.id   AF-A0A2P5CEM9-F1
#
_cell.length_a   1.000
_cell.length_b   1.000
_cell.length_c   1.000
_cell.angle_alpha   90.00
_cell.angle_beta   90.00
_cell.angle_gamma   90.00
#
_symmetry.space_group_name_H-M   'P 1'
#
loop_
_entity.id
_entity.type
_entity.pdbx_description
1 polymer ?
#
loop_
_entity_poly.entity_id
_entity_poly.type
_entity_poly.pdbx_seq_one_letter_code
_entity_poly.pdbx_strand_id
1 'polypeptide(L)'
;MDDNQEIFKVFQGTQFWWTSGRVSYQAVTTSQKVSSVQRRYYKLTFHRCHRDLIINSYINHVMKQGQAVMVRNQQRKLFTNGSTESWYGGKWTKCVHFEHPAHFDTLAMDPKRKQEIIDGLLKFKNGKE
;
A
#
# COMPACT_ATOMS: atom_id res chain seq x y z
N MET A 1 -2.59 5.68 -15.23
CA MET A 1 -3.61 6.73 -15.35
C MET A 1 -2.87 7.96 -15.80
N ASP A 2 -3.04 8.32 -17.06
CA ASP A 2 -2.53 9.60 -17.54
C ASP A 2 -3.34 10.74 -16.94
N ASP A 3 -2.79 11.95 -16.92
CA ASP A 3 -3.48 13.11 -16.36
C ASP A 3 -4.77 13.37 -17.17
N ASN A 4 -5.89 13.59 -16.48
CA ASN A 4 -7.25 13.78 -17.02
C ASN A 4 -7.90 12.54 -17.69
N GLN A 5 -7.36 11.34 -17.48
CA GLN A 5 -8.02 10.12 -17.95
C GLN A 5 -9.28 9.85 -17.13
N GLU A 6 -10.43 9.71 -17.81
CA GLU A 6 -11.69 9.35 -17.18
C GLU A 6 -11.95 7.84 -17.28
N ILE A 7 -12.42 7.24 -16.20
CA ILE A 7 -12.77 5.82 -16.14
C ILE A 7 -14.20 5.66 -15.65
N PHE A 8 -14.98 5.03 -16.52
CA PHE A 8 -16.34 4.61 -16.21
C PHE A 8 -16.35 3.40 -15.25
N LYS A 9 -17.25 3.42 -14.28
CA LYS A 9 -17.48 2.33 -13.34
C LYS A 9 -18.96 2.16 -13.03
N VAL A 10 -19.32 0.92 -12.73
CA VAL A 10 -20.66 0.52 -12.27
C VAL A 10 -20.52 -0.19 -10.93
N PHE A 11 -21.30 0.21 -9.94
CA PHE A 11 -21.38 -0.45 -8.63
C PHE A 11 -22.83 -0.51 -8.18
N GLN A 12 -23.34 -1.72 -7.92
CA GLN A 12 -24.74 -1.94 -7.51
C GLN A 12 -25.75 -1.20 -8.41
N GLY A 13 -25.56 -1.24 -9.73
CA GLY A 13 -26.41 -0.57 -10.72
C GLY A 13 -26.23 0.95 -10.84
N THR A 14 -25.39 1.57 -10.00
CA THR A 14 -25.07 3.00 -10.06
C THR A 14 -23.83 3.24 -10.93
N GLN A 15 -23.92 4.23 -11.82
CA GLN A 15 -22.83 4.63 -12.71
C GLN A 15 -22.09 5.87 -12.16
N PHE A 16 -20.76 5.88 -12.31
CA PHE A 16 -19.92 7.00 -11.90
C PHE A 16 -18.56 6.99 -12.63
N TRP A 17 -17.85 8.11 -12.53
CA TRP A 17 -16.59 8.35 -13.23
C TRP A 17 -15.47 8.67 -12.26
N TRP A 18 -14.32 8.03 -12.44
CA TRP A 18 -13.07 8.41 -11.81
C TRP A 18 -12.23 9.23 -12.77
N THR A 19 -11.67 10.34 -12.31
CA THR A 19 -10.72 11.13 -13.09
C THR A 19 -9.45 11.39 -12.28
N SER A 20 -8.29 11.23 -12.90
CA SER A 20 -7.00 11.61 -12.30
C SER A 20 -6.67 13.05 -12.64
N GLY A 21 -6.25 13.81 -11.65
CA GLY A 21 -5.82 15.19 -11.83
C GLY A 21 -4.52 15.49 -11.08
N ARG A 22 -3.95 16.65 -11.41
CA ARG A 22 -2.66 17.09 -10.90
C ARG A 22 -2.72 18.56 -10.57
N VAL A 23 -2.28 18.93 -9.37
CA VAL A 23 -2.11 20.31 -8.94
C VAL A 23 -0.62 20.55 -8.71
N SER A 24 -0.05 21.50 -9.44
CA SER A 24 1.29 22.01 -9.21
C SER A 24 1.23 23.34 -8.47
N TYR A 25 1.99 23.47 -7.39
CA TYR A 25 2.23 24.74 -6.73
C TYR A 25 3.73 24.96 -6.54
N GLN A 26 4.13 26.22 -6.64
CA GLN A 26 5.53 26.61 -6.43
C GLN A 26 5.81 26.63 -4.93
N ALA A 27 6.72 25.78 -4.47
CA ALA A 27 7.21 25.83 -3.10
C ALA A 27 8.56 26.56 -3.09
N VAL A 28 8.65 27.65 -2.33
CA VAL A 28 9.90 28.35 -2.07
C VAL A 28 10.56 27.67 -0.87
N THR A 29 11.66 26.95 -1.11
CA THR A 29 12.52 26.41 -0.05
C THR A 29 13.67 27.37 0.25
N THR A 30 14.12 27.41 1.51
CA THR A 30 15.08 28.36 2.11
C THR A 30 16.50 28.36 1.51
N SER A 31 16.72 27.68 0.38
CA SER A 31 18.00 27.63 -0.33
C SER A 31 17.77 27.74 -1.84
N GLN A 32 17.46 28.94 -2.36
CA GLN A 32 17.54 29.38 -3.78
C GLN A 32 17.09 28.40 -4.90
N LYS A 33 16.34 27.35 -4.59
CA LYS A 33 15.87 26.33 -5.52
C LYS A 33 14.36 26.32 -5.43
N VAL A 34 13.71 26.82 -6.48
CA VAL A 34 12.26 26.71 -6.63
C VAL A 34 11.96 25.24 -6.95
N SER A 35 11.33 24.54 -6.02
CA SER A 35 10.86 23.17 -6.26
C SER A 35 9.38 23.23 -6.58
N SER A 36 8.98 22.72 -7.74
CA SER A 36 7.57 22.51 -8.04
C SER A 36 7.09 21.26 -7.30
N VAL A 37 6.24 21.44 -6.30
CA VAL A 37 5.59 20.29 -5.65
C VAL A 37 4.35 19.95 -6.45
N GLN A 38 4.31 18.70 -6.93
CA GLN A 38 3.22 18.19 -7.74
C GLN A 38 2.40 17.21 -6.90
N ARG A 39 1.16 17.59 -6.58
CA ARG A 39 0.21 16.70 -5.91
C ARG A 39 -0.74 16.08 -6.92
N ARG A 40 -0.86 14.75 -6.89
CA ARG A 40 -1.87 14.02 -7.66
C ARG A 40 -3.13 13.86 -6.82
N TYR A 41 -4.29 13.98 -7.45
CA TYR A 41 -5.59 13.71 -6.84
C TYR A 41 -6.44 12.83 -7.75
N TYR A 42 -7.41 12.16 -7.15
CA TYR A 42 -8.44 11.42 -7.88
C TYR A 42 -9.79 12.03 -7.54
N LYS A 43 -10.60 12.29 -8.55
CA LYS A 43 -11.95 12.84 -8.41
C LYS A 43 -12.97 11.78 -8.82
N LEU A 44 -14.01 11.65 -8.00
CA LEU A 44 -15.14 10.78 -8.24
C LEU A 44 -16.37 11.64 -8.58
N THR A 45 -16.92 11.48 -9.78
CA THR A 45 -18.09 12.21 -10.26
C THR A 45 -19.29 11.26 -10.35
N PHE A 46 -20.39 11.59 -9.70
CA PHE A 46 -21.61 10.79 -9.63
C PHE A 46 -22.84 11.68 -9.44
N HIS A 47 -24.02 11.15 -9.76
CA HIS A 47 -25.27 11.87 -9.57
C HIS A 47 -25.64 11.98 -8.07
N ARG A 48 -26.11 13.16 -7.64
CA ARG A 48 -26.37 13.48 -6.22
C ARG A 48 -27.29 12.47 -5.51
N CYS A 49 -28.25 11.87 -6.22
CA CYS A 49 -29.16 10.87 -5.65
C CYS A 49 -28.45 9.63 -5.09
N HIS A 50 -27.24 9.31 -5.56
CA HIS A 50 -26.48 8.14 -5.13
C HIS A 50 -25.45 8.46 -4.03
N ARG A 51 -25.49 9.66 -3.45
CA ARG A 51 -24.50 10.12 -2.46
C ARG A 51 -24.32 9.15 -1.30
N ASP A 52 -25.39 8.66 -0.72
CA ASP A 52 -25.30 7.80 0.47
C ASP A 52 -24.73 6.42 0.13
N LEU A 53 -25.10 5.87 -1.03
CA LEU A 53 -24.54 4.60 -1.53
C LEU A 53 -23.04 4.73 -1.82
N ILE A 54 -22.62 5.82 -2.46
CA ILE A 54 -21.22 6.05 -2.80
C ILE A 54 -20.37 6.22 -1.55
N ILE A 55 -20.78 7.10 -0.63
CA ILE A 55 -20.01 7.41 0.58
C ILE A 55 -19.94 6.20 1.52
N ASN A 56 -21.07 5.53 1.78
CA ASN A 56 -21.13 4.49 2.81
C ASN A 56 -20.69 3.11 2.31
N SER A 57 -20.90 2.80 1.02
CA SER A 57 -20.64 1.46 0.48
C SER A 57 -19.45 1.44 -0.47
N TYR A 58 -19.48 2.28 -1.51
CA TYR A 58 -18.48 2.21 -2.58
C TYR A 58 -17.08 2.62 -2.12
N ILE A 59 -16.93 3.74 -1.40
CA ILE A 59 -15.62 4.18 -0.92
C ILE A 59 -14.99 3.13 0.02
N ASN A 60 -15.79 2.56 0.92
CA ASN A 60 -15.33 1.49 1.81
C ASN A 60 -14.91 0.23 1.03
N HIS A 61 -15.65 -0.13 -0.02
CA HIS A 61 -15.29 -1.22 -0.91
C HIS A 61 -13.94 -0.97 -1.61
N VAL A 62 -13.74 0.23 -2.16
CA VAL A 62 -12.47 0.62 -2.81
C VAL A 62 -11.31 0.58 -1.81
N MET A 63 -11.50 1.09 -0.59
CA MET A 63 -10.46 1.05 0.44
C MET A 63 -10.08 -0.39 0.82
N LYS A 64 -11.06 -1.27 1.00
CA LYS A 64 -10.82 -2.70 1.28
C LYS A 64 -10.07 -3.38 0.13
N GLN A 65 -10.48 -3.13 -1.11
CA GLN A 65 -9.77 -3.65 -2.28
C GLN A 65 -8.35 -3.10 -2.39
N GLY A 66 -8.16 -1.80 -2.14
CA GLY A 66 -6.85 -1.17 -2.10
C GLY A 66 -5.93 -1.81 -1.06
N GLN A 67 -6.43 -2.04 0.15
CA GLN A 67 -5.69 -2.75 1.20
C GLN A 67 -5.35 -4.18 0.79
N ALA A 68 -6.29 -4.92 0.21
CA ALA A 68 -6.03 -6.28 -0.27
C ALA A 68 -4.95 -6.31 -1.37
N VAL A 69 -4.97 -5.35 -2.30
CA VAL A 69 -3.94 -5.19 -3.33
C VAL A 69 -2.60 -4.80 -2.71
N MET A 70 -2.59 -3.91 -1.71
CA MET A 70 -1.37 -3.53 -1.00
C MET A 70 -0.75 -4.73 -0.28
N VAL A 71 -1.54 -5.54 0.42
CA VAL A 71 -1.08 -6.76 1.10
C VAL A 71 -0.58 -7.79 0.08
N ARG A 72 -1.31 -8.00 -1.01
CA ARG A 72 -0.91 -8.93 -2.08
C ARG A 72 0.39 -8.51 -2.75
N ASN A 73 0.56 -7.22 -3.00
CA ASN A 73 1.74 -6.64 -3.63
C ASN A 73 2.80 -6.22 -2.61
N GLN A 74 2.62 -6.57 -1.32
CA GLN A 74 3.58 -6.23 -0.29
C GLN A 74 4.85 -7.04 -0.52
N GLN A 75 5.82 -6.42 -1.17
CA GLN A 75 7.11 -7.05 -1.39
C GLN A 75 7.83 -7.21 -0.06
N ARG A 76 8.31 -8.44 0.19
CA ARG A 76 9.21 -8.72 1.31
C ARG A 76 10.51 -7.94 1.07
N LYS A 77 11.00 -7.27 2.10
CA LYS A 77 12.25 -6.51 2.06
C LYS A 77 13.21 -7.14 3.05
N LEU A 78 14.41 -7.47 2.58
CA LEU A 78 15.48 -7.94 3.45
C LEU A 78 16.30 -6.72 3.87
N PHE A 79 16.39 -6.52 5.18
CA PHE A 79 17.26 -5.51 5.78
C PHE A 79 18.51 -6.19 6.30
N THR A 80 19.68 -5.63 6.01
CA THR A 80 20.94 -6.08 6.61
C THR A 80 21.53 -4.99 7.49
N ASN A 81 22.33 -5.39 8.48
CA ASN A 81 23.03 -4.44 9.32
C ASN A 81 23.97 -3.58 8.45
N GLY A 82 24.00 -2.27 8.72
CA GLY A 82 24.95 -1.36 8.10
C GLY A 82 26.34 -1.55 8.65
N SER A 83 27.38 -1.25 7.85
CA SER A 83 28.72 -1.08 8.43
C SER A 83 28.73 0.14 9.36
N THR A 84 29.53 0.04 10.40
CA THR A 84 29.74 1.09 11.42
C THR A 84 30.39 2.37 10.88
N GLU A 85 30.82 2.38 9.62
CA GLU A 85 31.49 3.51 8.97
C GLU A 85 30.54 4.58 8.41
N SER A 86 29.23 4.31 8.35
CA SER A 86 28.28 5.36 8.01
C SER A 86 28.11 6.28 9.22
N TRP A 87 28.14 7.60 9.01
CA TRP A 87 27.92 8.64 10.04
C TRP A 87 26.59 8.46 10.81
N TYR A 88 25.70 7.60 10.31
CA TYR A 88 24.51 7.10 10.98
C TYR A 88 24.75 5.68 11.54
N GLY A 89 25.56 5.59 12.60
CA GLY A 89 25.87 4.33 13.26
C GLY A 89 24.65 3.44 13.55
N GLY A 90 24.82 2.13 13.37
CA GLY A 90 23.94 1.08 13.90
C GLY A 90 22.55 0.94 13.26
N LYS A 91 22.28 1.57 12.11
CA LYS A 91 20.96 1.47 11.46
C LYS A 91 20.91 0.36 10.42
N TRP A 92 19.78 -0.35 10.35
CA TRP A 92 19.38 -1.19 9.22
C TRP A 92 19.34 -0.34 7.95
N THR A 93 20.45 -0.31 7.21
CA THR A 93 20.69 0.70 6.15
C THR A 93 20.57 0.13 4.75
N LYS A 94 20.88 -1.16 4.56
CA LYS A 94 20.76 -1.81 3.25
C LYS A 94 19.46 -2.59 3.17
N CYS A 95 18.61 -2.19 2.23
CA CYS A 95 17.31 -2.79 1.96
C CYS A 95 17.30 -3.30 0.52
N VAL A 96 17.02 -4.59 0.33
CA VAL A 96 16.84 -5.20 -1.00
C VAL A 96 15.46 -5.83 -1.10
N HIS A 97 14.86 -5.75 -2.29
CA HIS A 97 13.64 -6.48 -2.59
C HIS A 97 13.94 -7.97 -2.52
N PHE A 98 13.23 -8.69 -1.66
CA PHE A 98 13.42 -10.12 -1.45
C PHE A 98 12.37 -10.89 -2.25
N GLU A 99 12.78 -11.38 -3.41
CA GLU A 99 11.97 -12.19 -4.31
C GLU A 99 12.51 -13.62 -4.31
N HIS A 100 11.91 -14.48 -3.49
CA HIS A 100 12.26 -15.90 -3.42
C HIS A 100 11.00 -16.76 -3.48
N PRO A 101 10.99 -17.81 -4.34
CA PRO A 101 9.80 -18.65 -4.55
C PRO A 101 9.45 -19.50 -3.32
N ALA A 102 10.41 -19.76 -2.43
CA ALA A 102 10.13 -20.52 -1.21
C ALA A 102 9.18 -19.78 -0.26
N HIS A 103 8.13 -20.50 0.11
CA HIS A 103 7.20 -20.20 1.18
C HIS A 103 7.35 -21.22 2.31
N PHE A 104 6.74 -20.95 3.46
CA PHE A 104 6.83 -21.85 4.62
C PHE A 104 6.29 -23.24 4.27
N ASP A 105 5.30 -23.37 3.38
CA ASP A 105 4.77 -24.68 2.96
C ASP A 105 5.76 -25.49 2.12
N THR A 106 6.57 -24.85 1.26
CA THR A 106 7.66 -25.52 0.52
C THR A 106 8.88 -25.86 1.36
N LEU A 107 8.99 -25.32 2.59
CA LEU A 107 10.09 -25.65 3.48
C LEU A 107 9.94 -27.09 3.97
N ALA A 108 10.93 -27.93 3.63
CA ALA A 108 11.01 -29.31 4.06
C ALA A 108 11.34 -29.38 5.56
N MET A 109 10.33 -29.71 6.37
CA MET A 109 10.41 -29.82 7.82
C MET A 109 9.37 -30.85 8.30
N ASP A 110 9.56 -31.38 9.50
CA ASP A 110 8.57 -32.24 10.15
C ASP A 110 7.19 -31.53 10.22
N PRO A 111 6.11 -32.16 9.71
CA PRO A 111 4.78 -31.53 9.64
C PRO A 111 4.22 -31.12 10.99
N LYS A 112 4.50 -31.89 12.05
CA LYS A 112 4.01 -31.60 13.40
C LYS A 112 4.69 -30.35 13.96
N ARG A 113 6.02 -30.29 13.87
CA ARG A 113 6.77 -29.08 14.27
C ARG A 113 6.38 -27.84 13.46
N LYS A 114 6.10 -28.04 12.18
CA LYS A 114 5.65 -26.96 11.28
C LYS A 114 4.34 -26.36 11.74
N GLN A 115 3.38 -27.22 12.09
CA GLN A 115 2.09 -26.77 12.61
C GLN A 115 2.24 -26.08 13.97
N GLU A 116 3.06 -26.62 14.88
CA GLU A 116 3.34 -26.02 16.19
C GLU A 116 3.89 -24.59 16.07
N ILE A 117 4.80 -24.33 15.13
CA ILE A 117 5.34 -22.99 14.88
C ILE A 117 4.26 -22.06 14.33
N ILE A 118 3.44 -22.50 13.37
CA ILE A 118 2.37 -21.69 12.79
C ILE A 118 1.35 -21.32 13.87
N ASP A 119 0.91 -22.29 14.66
CA ASP A 119 -0.07 -22.07 15.73
C ASP A 119 0.49 -21.14 16.81
N GLY A 120 1.78 -21.29 17.17
CA GLY A 120 2.48 -20.39 18.07
C GLY A 120 2.52 -18.95 17.56
N LEU A 121 2.83 -18.74 16.27
CA LEU A 121 2.83 -17.42 15.64
C LEU A 121 1.42 -16.81 15.54
N LEU A 122 0.39 -17.62 15.25
CA LEU A 122 -1.00 -17.18 15.25
C LEU A 122 -1.47 -16.78 16.65
N LYS A 123 -1.09 -17.56 17.66
CA LYS A 123 -1.37 -17.24 19.06
C LYS A 123 -0.67 -15.94 19.48
N PHE A 124 0.60 -15.74 19.11
CA PHE A 124 1.33 -14.50 19.38
C PHE A 124 0.66 -13.29 18.73
N LYS A 125 0.27 -13.40 17.45
CA LYS A 125 -0.42 -12.32 16.72
C LYS A 125 -1.76 -11.93 17.35
N ASN A 126 -2.50 -12.91 17.87
CA ASN A 126 -3.82 -12.68 18.47
C ASN A 126 -3.75 -12.38 19.98
N GLY A 127 -2.60 -12.64 20.61
CA GLY A 127 -2.31 -12.23 21.97
C GLY A 127 -2.26 -10.71 22.05
N LYS A 128 -3.01 -10.13 22.98
CA LYS A 128 -3.08 -8.68 23.22
C LYS A 128 -2.07 -8.19 24.27
N GLU A 129 -1.04 -8.99 24.59
CA GLU A 129 0.02 -8.65 25.53
C GLU A 129 1.37 -8.51 24.83
#